data_AF-A0A2K0TPW1-F1
#
_entry.id   AF-A0A2K0TPW1-F1
#
_cell.length_a   1.000
_cell.length_b   1.000
_cell.length_c   1.000
_cell.angle_alpha   90.00
_cell.angle_beta   90.00
_cell.angle_gamma   90.00
#
_symmetry.space_group_name_H-M   'P 1'
#
loop_
_entity.id
_entity.type
_entity.pdbx_description
1 polymer ?
#
loop_
_entity_poly.entity_id
_entity_poly.type
_entity_poly.pdbx_seq_one_letter_code
_entity_poly.pdbx_strand_id
1 'polypeptide(L)'
;MISSRSPWGLRLASSSHRFAAHNQRRSKTFVRRIDKNNEVYYTIRNKRPPKSPDSIPVRDDFFEMPDLLLDLDAEDSRFVRPVDESDDLRLERKWDVNPKRLAVQDQLKELQAQIAESRRKADDILSNPANIWRLSPHDILSAALRGTPAVVDEVRSSTMTPEPSRSLKELASGQDSKLIETLCRENGIPSHALQDDRVLMEWMWLRYKNLQRSMENRSEEPLSPAQLSDALKEQTSILGIRRLVFHCLKSTEVAKTYFLRQKGANNGPNVSYEIRNACLRVLAQHPEKGATHLEVLGFLGNLAARLYGHHGPALTGLALRLSAEAGVVGAISEWLRRGFADHTWERYRASSDDVAESLKTFTQQLSSGLYAVHDRQLLFQLLTGIEHDSLSNDSFRALPLSYLGEQSKVSTDEAYDMYESYIMLLGHLGAARTLWKEWYASRPIVERFLKPDGSAQRLESLYKASLRSALGVAAPMDAQGFPDMELNECVALDYHSIGAQDSASWFASGAETTRSGEFNGNASPELPSFNLPLDEWTGRIDHIIRQNPLPSQ
;
A
#
# COMPACT_ATOMS: atom_id res chain seq x y z
N MET A 1 -15.78 -16.35 -45.54
CA MET A 1 -16.94 -15.45 -45.73
C MET A 1 -18.11 -16.01 -44.95
N ILE A 2 -18.62 -15.26 -43.98
CA ILE A 2 -20.05 -15.00 -43.68
C ILE A 2 -20.02 -14.14 -42.41
N SER A 3 -20.25 -12.85 -42.60
CA SER A 3 -20.38 -11.84 -41.56
C SER A 3 -21.78 -11.91 -40.94
N SER A 4 -21.89 -12.08 -39.62
CA SER A 4 -23.12 -11.77 -38.90
C SER A 4 -22.85 -10.57 -37.97
N ARG A 5 -23.24 -9.39 -38.44
CA ARG A 5 -23.38 -8.20 -37.59
C ARG A 5 -24.77 -8.26 -36.98
N SER A 6 -24.86 -8.56 -35.69
CA SER A 6 -26.07 -8.26 -34.90
C SER A 6 -25.99 -6.81 -34.38
N PRO A 7 -27.05 -6.01 -34.55
CA PRO A 7 -27.14 -4.67 -34.00
C PRO A 7 -27.88 -4.73 -32.65
N TRP A 8 -27.17 -4.57 -31.55
CA TRP A 8 -27.80 -4.32 -30.24
C TRP A 8 -27.46 -2.91 -29.78
N GLY A 9 -28.32 -1.96 -30.19
CA GLY A 9 -28.44 -0.66 -29.55
C GLY A 9 -29.13 -0.84 -28.20
N LEU A 10 -28.40 -0.58 -27.12
CA LEU A 10 -28.93 -0.54 -25.76
C LEU A 10 -30.08 0.49 -25.67
N ARG A 11 -31.29 -0.01 -25.39
CA ARG A 11 -32.41 0.79 -24.91
C ARG A 11 -32.10 1.26 -23.48
N LEU A 12 -31.78 2.53 -23.32
CA LEU A 12 -31.98 3.27 -22.08
C LEU A 12 -32.95 4.40 -22.39
N ALA A 13 -34.24 4.08 -22.37
CA ALA A 13 -35.32 5.05 -22.54
C ALA A 13 -35.72 5.60 -21.16
N SER A 14 -35.01 6.60 -20.67
CA SER A 14 -35.53 7.50 -19.63
C SER A 14 -36.51 8.49 -20.27
N SER A 15 -37.56 8.86 -19.52
CA SER A 15 -38.66 9.74 -19.97
C SER A 15 -38.19 11.11 -20.47
N SER A 16 -36.99 11.53 -20.09
CA SER A 16 -36.32 12.76 -20.54
C SER A 16 -35.95 12.77 -22.03
N HIS A 17 -35.79 11.60 -22.66
CA HIS A 17 -35.44 11.52 -24.09
C HIS A 17 -36.62 11.67 -25.05
N ARG A 18 -37.87 11.50 -24.60
CA ARG A 18 -39.05 11.69 -25.47
C ARG A 18 -39.31 13.16 -25.80
N PHE A 19 -38.92 14.09 -24.93
CA PHE A 19 -39.02 15.53 -25.20
C PHE A 19 -37.87 16.07 -26.07
N ALA A 20 -36.70 15.40 -26.07
CA ALA A 20 -35.57 15.78 -26.91
C ALA A 20 -35.70 15.30 -28.38
N ALA A 21 -36.38 14.18 -28.62
CA ALA A 21 -36.55 13.63 -29.97
C ALA A 21 -37.50 14.47 -30.86
N HIS A 22 -38.46 15.20 -30.27
CA HIS A 22 -39.39 16.03 -31.04
C HIS A 22 -38.81 17.41 -31.42
N ASN A 23 -37.66 17.79 -30.84
CA ASN A 23 -36.98 19.06 -31.05
C ASN A 23 -35.65 18.92 -31.84
N GLN A 24 -35.46 17.84 -32.60
CA GLN A 24 -34.38 17.76 -33.61
C GLN A 24 -34.66 18.74 -34.76
N ARG A 25 -34.47 20.02 -34.47
CA ARG A 25 -34.25 21.08 -35.46
C ARG A 25 -33.06 20.65 -36.31
N ARG A 26 -33.30 20.52 -37.61
CA ARG A 26 -32.30 20.29 -38.68
C ARG A 26 -30.95 20.91 -38.32
N SER A 27 -29.90 20.10 -38.26
CA SER A 27 -28.53 20.58 -38.07
C SER A 27 -28.19 21.61 -39.15
N LYS A 28 -28.04 22.88 -38.73
CA LYS A 28 -27.53 23.95 -39.59
C LYS A 28 -26.06 23.65 -39.83
N THR A 29 -25.70 23.25 -41.04
CA THR A 29 -24.30 23.02 -41.42
C THR A 29 -23.66 24.39 -41.66
N PHE A 30 -22.56 24.69 -40.99
CA PHE A 30 -21.82 25.94 -41.19
C PHE A 30 -20.66 25.74 -42.16
N VAL A 31 -20.42 26.73 -43.02
CA VAL A 31 -19.30 26.75 -43.97
C VAL A 31 -18.30 27.79 -43.51
N ARG A 32 -17.04 27.37 -43.36
CA ARG A 32 -15.90 28.24 -43.07
C ARG A 32 -15.65 29.15 -44.27
N ARG A 33 -15.64 30.46 -44.05
CA ARG A 33 -15.22 31.49 -45.01
C ARG A 33 -14.10 32.32 -44.40
N ILE A 34 -13.29 32.92 -45.27
CA ILE A 34 -12.20 33.81 -44.91
C ILE A 34 -12.55 35.17 -45.52
N ASP A 35 -12.52 36.23 -44.72
CA ASP A 35 -12.77 37.59 -45.19
C ASP A 35 -11.52 38.20 -45.84
N LYS A 36 -11.65 39.39 -46.44
CA LYS A 36 -10.55 40.17 -47.05
C LYS A 36 -9.40 40.47 -46.07
N ASN A 37 -9.68 40.48 -44.77
CA ASN A 37 -8.70 40.67 -43.70
C ASN A 37 -8.11 39.34 -43.16
N ASN A 38 -8.30 38.24 -43.88
CA ASN A 38 -7.83 36.89 -43.52
C ASN A 38 -8.46 36.30 -42.24
N GLU A 39 -9.52 36.91 -41.72
CA GLU A 39 -10.25 36.41 -40.56
C GLU A 39 -11.28 35.34 -40.94
N VAL A 40 -11.36 34.30 -40.10
CA VAL A 40 -12.24 33.15 -40.34
C VAL A 40 -13.60 33.40 -39.72
N TYR A 41 -14.67 33.33 -40.52
CA TYR A 41 -16.05 33.36 -40.04
C TYR A 41 -16.88 32.21 -40.64
N TYR A 42 -18.00 31.90 -40.00
CA TYR A 42 -18.85 30.75 -40.36
C TYR A 42 -20.22 31.22 -40.83
N THR A 43 -20.65 30.78 -42.02
CA THR A 43 -21.98 31.08 -42.58
C THR A 43 -22.84 29.82 -42.62
N ILE A 44 -24.16 29.96 -42.44
CA ILE A 44 -25.08 28.82 -42.57
C ILE A 44 -25.10 28.38 -44.04
N ARG A 45 -24.90 27.10 -44.31
CA ARG A 45 -25.03 26.51 -45.65
C ARG A 45 -26.48 26.61 -46.10
N ASN A 46 -26.80 27.63 -46.90
CA ASN A 46 -28.09 27.72 -47.58
C ASN A 46 -28.26 26.47 -48.45
N LYS A 47 -29.30 25.67 -48.18
CA LYS A 47 -29.49 24.35 -48.80
C LYS A 47 -29.87 24.37 -50.28
N ARG A 48 -29.96 25.54 -50.94
CA ARG A 48 -30.20 25.64 -52.38
C ARG A 48 -29.45 26.85 -52.94
N PRO A 49 -28.55 26.67 -53.93
CA PRO A 49 -28.28 27.72 -54.89
C PRO A 49 -29.58 28.01 -55.65
N PRO A 50 -29.90 29.27 -56.02
CA PRO A 50 -30.93 29.51 -57.03
C PRO A 50 -30.52 28.74 -58.30
N LYS A 51 -31.40 27.87 -58.78
CA LYS A 51 -31.19 27.16 -60.05
C LYS A 51 -31.54 28.16 -61.15
N SER A 52 -30.52 28.77 -61.74
CA SER A 52 -30.60 29.77 -62.82
C SER A 52 -31.32 31.08 -62.45
N PRO A 53 -30.90 32.22 -63.03
CA PRO A 53 -31.58 33.51 -62.88
C PRO A 53 -33.03 33.52 -63.38
N ASP A 54 -33.45 32.49 -64.13
CA ASP A 54 -34.78 32.41 -64.75
C ASP A 54 -35.84 31.67 -63.90
N SER A 55 -35.51 31.23 -62.68
CA SER A 55 -36.47 30.53 -61.79
C SER A 55 -37.06 31.42 -60.69
N ILE A 56 -36.93 32.73 -60.81
CA ILE A 56 -37.72 33.67 -60.01
C ILE A 56 -39.16 33.56 -60.53
N PRO A 57 -40.15 33.17 -59.70
CA PRO A 57 -41.53 33.17 -60.13
C PRO A 57 -41.89 34.61 -60.52
N VAL A 58 -42.33 34.80 -61.76
CA VAL A 58 -42.95 36.05 -62.23
C VAL A 58 -44.04 36.39 -61.22
N ARG A 59 -43.79 37.39 -60.39
CA ARG A 59 -44.82 37.95 -59.53
C ARG A 59 -45.77 38.69 -60.45
N ASP A 60 -47.06 38.38 -60.35
CA ASP A 60 -48.12 39.14 -61.00
C ASP A 60 -47.89 40.65 -60.77
N ASP A 61 -47.85 41.40 -61.86
CA ASP A 61 -47.62 42.85 -61.95
C ASP A 61 -48.77 43.65 -61.31
N PHE A 62 -48.91 43.58 -59.99
CA PHE A 62 -49.83 44.45 -59.25
C PHE A 62 -49.14 45.57 -58.46
N PHE A 63 -47.80 45.60 -58.48
CA PHE A 63 -47.02 46.74 -58.05
C PHE A 63 -45.73 46.79 -58.86
N GLU A 64 -45.71 47.55 -59.97
CA GLU A 64 -44.45 48.08 -60.51
C GLU A 64 -43.81 48.90 -59.40
N MET A 65 -42.90 48.29 -58.66
CA MET A 65 -42.03 49.01 -57.74
C MET A 65 -41.03 49.74 -58.63
N PRO A 66 -41.05 51.09 -58.69
CA PRO A 66 -40.18 51.81 -59.60
C PRO A 66 -38.73 51.45 -59.31
N ASP A 67 -37.93 51.19 -60.35
CA ASP A 67 -36.47 50.97 -60.28
C ASP A 67 -35.69 52.20 -59.75
N LEU A 68 -36.41 53.22 -59.25
CA LEU A 68 -35.85 54.20 -58.33
C LEU A 68 -35.55 53.48 -57.00
N LEU A 69 -34.37 52.88 -56.92
CA LEU A 69 -33.65 52.83 -55.65
C LEU A 69 -33.45 54.28 -55.21
N LEU A 70 -34.36 54.76 -54.36
CA LEU A 70 -34.09 55.93 -53.55
C LEU A 70 -32.93 55.55 -52.65
N ASP A 71 -31.73 55.90 -53.08
CA ASP A 71 -30.55 55.96 -52.20
C ASP A 71 -30.80 57.12 -51.25
N LEU A 72 -31.72 56.92 -50.30
CA LEU A 72 -32.03 57.83 -49.21
C LEU A 72 -30.83 58.07 -48.31
N ASP A 73 -29.76 57.32 -48.52
CA ASP A 73 -28.52 57.29 -47.78
C ASP A 73 -27.35 57.81 -48.64
N ALA A 74 -27.61 58.29 -49.86
CA ALA A 74 -26.57 58.84 -50.73
C ALA A 74 -25.84 59.97 -50.01
N GLU A 75 -24.51 59.86 -49.89
CA GLU A 75 -23.65 60.77 -49.14
C GLU A 75 -23.80 62.24 -49.60
N ASP A 76 -24.23 62.45 -50.84
CA ASP A 76 -24.43 63.76 -51.48
C ASP A 76 -25.88 64.29 -51.40
N SER A 77 -26.81 63.52 -50.80
CA SER A 77 -28.22 63.92 -50.69
C SER A 77 -28.40 64.97 -49.60
N ARG A 78 -28.98 66.12 -49.94
CA ARG A 78 -29.25 67.23 -48.99
C ARG A 78 -30.19 66.87 -47.83
N PHE A 79 -30.87 65.73 -47.93
CA PHE A 79 -31.80 65.23 -46.91
C PHE A 79 -31.15 64.20 -45.99
N VAL A 80 -29.91 63.79 -46.27
CA VAL A 80 -29.09 62.94 -45.40
C VAL A 80 -28.30 63.83 -44.46
N ARG A 81 -28.46 63.61 -43.15
CA ARG A 81 -27.64 64.30 -42.15
C ARG A 81 -26.17 63.85 -42.33
N PRO A 82 -25.21 64.78 -42.45
CA PRO A 82 -23.79 64.40 -42.51
C PRO A 82 -23.38 63.66 -41.24
N VAL A 83 -22.50 62.67 -41.39
CA VAL A 83 -21.94 61.93 -40.25
C VAL A 83 -21.01 62.87 -39.49
N ASP A 84 -21.33 63.12 -38.23
CA ASP A 84 -20.49 63.94 -37.35
C ASP A 84 -19.49 63.06 -36.59
N GLU A 85 -18.37 63.62 -36.12
CA GLU A 85 -17.37 62.89 -35.30
C GLU A 85 -18.01 62.25 -34.03
N SER A 86 -19.12 62.82 -33.56
CA SER A 86 -19.90 62.26 -32.44
C SER A 86 -20.66 60.98 -32.79
N ASP A 87 -21.04 60.81 -34.06
CA ASP A 87 -21.67 59.62 -34.59
C ASP A 87 -20.63 58.51 -34.80
N ASP A 88 -19.40 58.86 -35.19
CA ASP A 88 -18.25 57.92 -35.23
C ASP A 88 -17.94 57.38 -33.83
N LEU A 89 -17.84 58.25 -32.82
CA LEU A 89 -17.63 57.82 -31.43
C LEU A 89 -18.81 56.96 -30.89
N ARG A 90 -20.05 57.21 -31.34
CA ARG A 90 -21.21 56.35 -31.01
C ARG A 90 -21.16 55.01 -31.72
N LEU A 91 -20.71 54.98 -32.98
CA LEU A 91 -20.51 53.73 -33.70
C LEU A 91 -19.38 52.92 -33.07
N GLU A 92 -18.23 53.54 -32.80
CA GLU A 92 -17.11 52.90 -32.12
C GLU A 92 -17.56 52.29 -30.78
N ARG A 93 -18.31 53.01 -29.94
CA ARG A 93 -18.85 52.43 -28.68
C ARG A 93 -19.88 51.32 -28.90
N LYS A 94 -20.65 51.35 -29.98
CA LYS A 94 -21.70 50.35 -30.30
C LYS A 94 -21.10 49.07 -30.89
N TRP A 95 -19.99 49.20 -31.60
CA TRP A 95 -19.22 48.12 -32.22
C TRP A 95 -17.96 47.74 -31.44
N ASP A 96 -17.70 48.42 -30.32
CA ASP A 96 -16.61 48.13 -29.39
C ASP A 96 -16.67 46.66 -28.96
N VAL A 97 -15.51 46.09 -28.69
CA VAL A 97 -15.36 44.66 -28.48
C VAL A 97 -16.20 44.25 -27.29
N ASN A 98 -17.32 43.56 -27.57
CA ASN A 98 -18.24 43.14 -26.53
C ASN A 98 -17.46 42.31 -25.49
N PRO A 99 -17.41 42.73 -24.21
CA PRO A 99 -16.63 42.05 -23.19
C PRO A 99 -17.08 40.59 -23.01
N LYS A 100 -18.35 40.29 -23.31
CA LYS A 100 -18.87 38.91 -23.33
C LYS A 100 -18.24 38.06 -24.43
N ARG A 101 -17.93 38.65 -25.59
CA ARG A 101 -17.27 37.95 -26.71
C ARG A 101 -15.82 37.62 -26.37
N LEU A 102 -15.10 38.54 -25.73
CA LEU A 102 -13.75 38.29 -25.23
C LEU A 102 -13.75 37.20 -24.14
N ALA A 103 -14.66 37.30 -23.17
CA ALA A 103 -14.80 36.28 -22.12
C ALA A 103 -15.07 34.88 -22.71
N VAL A 104 -15.96 34.78 -23.71
CA VAL A 104 -16.23 33.50 -24.41
C VAL A 104 -15.00 33.03 -25.21
N GLN A 105 -14.26 33.94 -25.84
CA GLN A 105 -13.05 33.60 -26.57
C GLN A 105 -11.96 33.06 -25.63
N ASP A 106 -11.80 33.66 -24.45
CA ASP A 106 -10.82 33.21 -23.46
C ASP A 106 -11.25 31.89 -22.82
N GLN A 107 -12.53 31.70 -22.50
CA GLN A 107 -13.07 30.40 -22.09
C GLN A 107 -12.85 29.31 -23.15
N LEU A 108 -13.00 29.65 -24.44
CA LEU A 108 -12.74 28.71 -25.53
C LEU A 108 -11.25 28.34 -25.61
N LYS A 109 -10.34 29.30 -25.44
CA LYS A 109 -8.89 29.03 -25.39
C LYS A 109 -8.53 28.14 -24.20
N GLU A 110 -9.11 28.41 -23.03
CA GLU A 110 -8.90 27.59 -21.84
C GLU A 110 -9.40 26.15 -22.07
N LEU A 111 -10.61 25.98 -22.62
CA LEU A 111 -11.14 24.67 -22.97
C LEU A 111 -10.24 23.93 -23.97
N GLN A 112 -9.71 24.63 -24.97
CA GLN A 112 -8.77 24.04 -25.93
C GLN A 112 -7.48 23.57 -25.26
N ALA A 113 -6.92 24.37 -24.36
CA ALA A 113 -5.74 24.01 -23.58
C ALA A 113 -6.01 22.78 -22.70
N GLN A 114 -7.14 22.77 -21.98
CA GLN A 114 -7.57 21.63 -21.16
C GLN A 114 -7.74 20.35 -21.98
N ILE A 115 -8.35 20.43 -23.17
CA ILE A 115 -8.50 19.27 -24.07
C ILE A 115 -7.13 18.77 -24.55
N ALA A 116 -6.22 19.67 -24.91
CA ALA A 116 -4.88 19.32 -25.36
C ALA A 116 -4.08 18.62 -24.26
N GLU A 117 -4.09 19.17 -23.05
CA GLU A 117 -3.45 18.57 -21.87
C GLU A 117 -4.06 17.20 -21.55
N SER A 118 -5.39 17.12 -21.55
CA SER A 118 -6.13 15.91 -21.27
C SER A 118 -5.85 14.77 -22.27
N ARG A 119 -5.63 15.10 -23.54
CA ARG A 119 -5.19 14.14 -24.56
C ARG A 119 -3.75 13.71 -24.34
N ARG A 120 -2.84 14.67 -24.08
CA ARG A 120 -1.42 14.37 -23.80
C ARG A 120 -1.29 13.40 -22.63
N LYS A 121 -1.96 13.67 -21.50
CA LYS A 121 -1.96 12.78 -20.32
C LYS A 121 -2.49 11.38 -20.63
N ALA A 122 -3.56 11.28 -21.44
CA ALA A 122 -4.08 9.99 -21.85
C ALA A 122 -3.10 9.21 -22.74
N ASP A 123 -2.42 9.90 -23.65
CA ASP A 123 -1.39 9.31 -24.52
C ASP A 123 -0.15 8.88 -23.71
N ASP A 124 0.25 9.64 -22.69
CA ASP A 124 1.35 9.29 -21.78
C ASP A 124 1.04 7.98 -21.02
N ILE A 125 -0.19 7.81 -20.53
CA ILE A 125 -0.62 6.58 -19.84
C ILE A 125 -0.70 5.38 -20.81
N LEU A 126 -1.11 5.63 -22.05
CA LEU A 126 -1.20 4.60 -23.09
C LEU A 126 0.17 4.18 -23.63
N SER A 127 1.14 5.07 -23.65
CA SER A 127 2.50 4.78 -24.14
C SER A 127 3.33 4.00 -23.12
N ASN A 128 3.08 4.17 -21.82
CA ASN A 128 3.80 3.48 -20.77
C ASN A 128 2.95 2.37 -20.09
N PRO A 129 3.22 1.08 -20.36
CA PRO A 129 2.52 -0.04 -19.72
C PRO A 129 2.68 -0.11 -18.20
N ALA A 130 3.80 0.39 -17.68
CA ALA A 130 4.16 0.39 -16.26
C ALA A 130 3.70 1.66 -15.52
N ASN A 131 2.90 2.52 -16.15
CA ASN A 131 2.41 3.74 -15.50
C ASN A 131 1.48 3.40 -14.32
N ILE A 132 1.86 3.83 -13.11
CA ILE A 132 1.11 3.59 -11.88
C ILE A 132 -0.27 4.28 -11.84
N TRP A 133 -0.48 5.33 -12.66
CA TRP A 133 -1.71 6.12 -12.65
C TRP A 133 -2.81 5.55 -13.57
N ARG A 134 -2.58 4.38 -14.18
CA ARG A 134 -3.61 3.68 -14.96
C ARG A 134 -4.87 3.44 -14.13
N LEU A 135 -6.03 3.76 -14.69
CA LEU A 135 -7.31 3.59 -13.99
C LEU A 135 -7.65 2.10 -13.83
N SER A 136 -7.93 1.71 -12.59
CA SER A 136 -8.49 0.41 -12.21
C SER A 136 -9.99 0.51 -11.92
N PRO A 137 -10.77 -0.58 -12.08
CA PRO A 137 -12.13 -0.64 -11.56
C PRO A 137 -12.23 -0.30 -10.07
N HIS A 138 -11.19 -0.62 -9.29
CA HIS A 138 -11.13 -0.32 -7.88
C HIS A 138 -11.03 1.19 -7.61
N ASP A 139 -10.41 1.96 -8.51
CA ASP A 139 -10.30 3.42 -8.38
C ASP A 139 -11.66 4.07 -8.60
N ILE A 140 -12.40 3.58 -9.59
CA ILE A 140 -13.77 4.03 -9.90
C ILE A 140 -14.71 3.71 -8.73
N LEU A 141 -14.62 2.48 -8.19
CA LEU A 141 -15.40 2.10 -7.02
C LEU A 141 -15.01 2.93 -5.78
N SER A 142 -13.70 3.15 -5.56
CA SER A 142 -13.22 3.95 -4.43
C SER A 142 -13.71 5.39 -4.53
N ALA A 143 -13.68 5.99 -5.72
CA ALA A 143 -14.25 7.31 -5.96
C ALA A 143 -15.78 7.33 -5.75
N ALA A 144 -16.49 6.30 -6.21
CA ALA A 144 -17.95 6.20 -6.02
C ALA A 144 -18.36 6.08 -4.54
N LEU A 145 -17.59 5.34 -3.74
CA LEU A 145 -17.87 5.13 -2.33
C LEU A 145 -17.50 6.34 -1.47
N ARG A 146 -16.52 7.13 -1.90
CA ARG A 146 -15.96 8.24 -1.12
C ARG A 146 -16.53 9.61 -1.51
N GLY A 147 -17.04 9.75 -2.73
CA GLY A 147 -17.51 11.01 -3.28
C GLY A 147 -16.36 11.96 -3.64
N THR A 148 -16.72 13.18 -4.02
CA THR A 148 -15.76 14.26 -4.32
C THR A 148 -14.98 14.67 -3.08
N PRO A 149 -13.71 15.09 -3.25
CA PRO A 149 -12.95 15.76 -2.20
C PRO A 149 -13.80 16.85 -1.55
N ALA A 150 -14.17 16.68 -0.29
CA ALA A 150 -14.83 17.76 0.44
C ALA A 150 -13.83 18.92 0.50
N VAL A 151 -14.08 19.97 -0.28
CA VAL A 151 -13.45 21.27 -0.06
C VAL A 151 -13.99 21.72 1.28
N VAL A 152 -13.25 21.43 2.35
CA VAL A 152 -13.48 22.08 3.62
C VAL A 152 -13.14 23.54 3.37
N ASP A 153 -14.17 24.35 3.12
CA ASP A 153 -14.05 25.79 3.15
C ASP A 153 -13.42 26.16 4.50
N GLU A 154 -12.14 26.53 4.51
CA GLU A 154 -11.44 27.15 5.66
C GLU A 154 -11.99 28.55 5.99
N VAL A 155 -13.26 28.80 5.69
CA VAL A 155 -13.97 30.04 5.98
C VAL A 155 -15.23 29.71 6.77
N ARG A 156 -15.06 29.19 7.99
CA ARG A 156 -15.93 29.54 9.13
C ARG A 156 -15.39 29.00 10.46
N SER A 157 -15.25 29.96 11.38
CA SER A 157 -15.11 29.81 12.83
C SER A 157 -13.71 29.47 13.35
N SER A 158 -12.84 30.48 13.27
CA SER A 158 -11.81 30.68 14.29
C SER A 158 -12.51 30.95 15.62
N THR A 159 -12.76 29.90 16.39
CA THR A 159 -13.08 30.00 17.81
C THR A 159 -12.03 29.17 18.52
N MET A 160 -11.13 29.87 19.22
CA MET A 160 -10.03 29.28 19.94
C MET A 160 -10.56 28.43 21.10
N THR A 161 -10.57 27.11 20.90
CA THR A 161 -10.57 26.12 21.98
C THR A 161 -9.56 25.05 21.60
N PRO A 162 -8.44 24.90 22.33
CA PRO A 162 -7.50 23.82 22.10
C PRO A 162 -7.97 22.59 22.87
N GLU A 163 -8.37 21.51 22.18
CA GLU A 163 -8.60 20.14 22.69
C GLU A 163 -9.10 19.24 21.53
N PRO A 164 -8.99 17.90 21.60
CA PRO A 164 -7.79 17.08 21.55
C PRO A 164 -7.70 16.24 20.24
N SER A 165 -6.52 15.71 19.93
CA SER A 165 -6.21 14.65 18.96
C SER A 165 -7.20 14.40 17.80
N ARG A 166 -6.87 14.91 16.60
CA ARG A 166 -7.49 14.53 15.32
C ARG A 166 -7.65 13.01 15.24
N SER A 167 -8.86 12.55 14.97
CA SER A 167 -9.14 11.12 14.92
C SER A 167 -8.44 10.48 13.71
N LEU A 168 -7.94 9.25 13.87
CA LEU A 168 -7.33 8.44 12.80
C LEU A 168 -8.20 8.36 11.51
N LYS A 169 -9.52 8.51 11.64
CA LYS A 169 -10.48 8.54 10.53
C LYS A 169 -10.37 9.81 9.68
N GLU A 170 -10.11 10.97 10.29
CA GLU A 170 -9.95 12.24 9.55
C GLU A 170 -8.63 12.29 8.78
N LEU A 171 -7.56 11.71 9.35
CA LEU A 171 -6.26 11.59 8.67
C LEU A 171 -6.32 10.63 7.47
N ALA A 172 -6.99 9.48 7.61
CA ALA A 172 -7.21 8.54 6.53
C ALA A 172 -8.09 9.14 5.41
N SER A 173 -9.15 9.85 5.77
CA SER A 173 -10.03 10.55 4.80
C SER A 173 -9.28 11.63 4.01
N GLY A 174 -8.37 12.37 4.66
CA GLY A 174 -7.56 13.41 4.02
C GLY A 174 -6.51 12.89 3.04
N GLN A 175 -5.88 11.74 3.33
CA GLN A 175 -4.94 11.09 2.40
C GLN A 175 -5.65 10.49 1.18
N ASP A 176 -6.82 9.89 1.38
CA ASP A 176 -7.62 9.28 0.32
C ASP A 176 -8.21 10.31 -0.67
N SER A 177 -8.56 11.50 -0.18
CA SER A 177 -9.02 12.62 -1.01
C SER A 177 -7.91 13.12 -1.95
N LYS A 178 -6.69 13.29 -1.42
CA LYS A 178 -5.51 13.69 -2.21
C LYS A 178 -5.15 12.65 -3.27
N LEU A 179 -5.40 11.38 -2.99
CA LEU A 179 -5.21 10.29 -3.95
C LEU A 179 -6.15 10.42 -5.15
N ILE A 180 -7.45 10.63 -4.93
CA ILE A 180 -8.44 10.78 -6.01
C ILE A 180 -8.12 12.02 -6.86
N GLU A 181 -7.76 13.13 -6.23
CA GLU A 181 -7.37 14.36 -6.93
C GLU A 181 -6.13 14.13 -7.81
N THR A 182 -5.08 13.51 -7.25
CA THR A 182 -3.86 13.19 -7.99
C THR A 182 -4.15 12.25 -9.16
N LEU A 183 -4.98 11.23 -8.93
CA LEU A 183 -5.38 10.27 -9.95
C LEU A 183 -6.17 10.95 -11.08
N CYS A 184 -7.05 11.89 -10.77
CA CYS A 184 -7.76 12.68 -11.77
C CYS A 184 -6.80 13.53 -12.60
N ARG A 185 -5.90 14.26 -11.94
CA ARG A 185 -4.90 15.11 -12.58
C ARG A 185 -4.00 14.30 -13.54
N GLU A 186 -3.47 13.17 -13.09
CA GLU A 186 -2.57 12.36 -13.92
C GLU A 186 -3.29 11.68 -15.09
N ASN A 187 -4.61 11.44 -14.97
CA ASN A 187 -5.43 10.91 -16.07
C ASN A 187 -6.02 11.99 -17.00
N GLY A 188 -5.66 13.26 -16.78
CA GLY A 188 -6.20 14.38 -17.55
C GLY A 188 -7.72 14.55 -17.38
N ILE A 189 -8.26 14.19 -16.22
CA ILE A 189 -9.64 14.49 -15.83
C ILE A 189 -9.70 15.95 -15.37
N PRO A 190 -10.59 16.78 -15.93
CA PRO A 190 -10.65 18.20 -15.58
C PRO A 190 -10.94 18.44 -14.09
N SER A 191 -10.36 19.50 -13.52
CA SER A 191 -10.55 19.88 -12.11
C SER A 191 -12.01 20.19 -11.76
N HIS A 192 -12.79 20.76 -12.70
CA HIS A 192 -14.22 20.99 -12.49
C HIS A 192 -15.03 19.70 -12.30
N ALA A 193 -14.52 18.55 -12.76
CA ALA A 193 -15.18 17.27 -12.53
C ALA A 193 -15.14 16.86 -11.06
N LEU A 194 -14.17 17.36 -10.27
CA LEU A 194 -14.07 17.10 -8.82
C LEU A 194 -15.10 17.89 -8.00
N GLN A 195 -15.94 18.73 -8.63
CA GLN A 195 -16.96 19.51 -7.95
C GLN A 195 -18.32 18.81 -7.89
N ASP A 196 -18.55 17.80 -8.75
CA ASP A 196 -19.80 17.04 -8.81
C ASP A 196 -19.48 15.54 -8.97
N ASP A 197 -19.90 14.73 -7.98
CA ASP A 197 -19.73 13.27 -7.97
C ASP A 197 -20.21 12.61 -9.26
N ARG A 198 -21.33 13.07 -9.84
CA ARG A 198 -21.87 12.49 -11.08
C ARG A 198 -20.92 12.74 -12.24
N VAL A 199 -20.45 13.97 -12.35
CA VAL A 199 -19.53 14.39 -13.42
C VAL A 199 -18.17 13.70 -13.26
N LEU A 200 -17.67 13.59 -12.03
CA LEU A 200 -16.45 12.83 -11.71
C LEU A 200 -16.55 11.39 -12.21
N MET A 201 -17.64 10.71 -11.83
CA MET A 201 -17.85 9.31 -12.19
C MET A 201 -17.99 9.11 -13.69
N GLU A 202 -18.70 10.01 -14.39
CA GLU A 202 -18.80 9.99 -15.86
C GLU A 202 -17.42 10.11 -16.52
N TRP A 203 -16.58 11.04 -16.04
CA TRP A 203 -15.22 11.22 -16.56
C TRP A 203 -14.31 10.03 -16.27
N MET A 204 -14.29 9.53 -15.04
CA MET A 204 -13.48 8.35 -14.67
C MET A 204 -13.88 7.13 -15.49
N TRP A 205 -15.19 6.91 -15.67
CA TRP A 205 -15.71 5.80 -16.46
C TRP A 205 -15.39 5.94 -17.96
N LEU A 206 -15.51 7.16 -18.51
CA LEU A 206 -15.15 7.45 -19.90
C LEU A 206 -13.66 7.17 -20.14
N ARG A 207 -12.79 7.64 -19.24
CA ARG A 207 -11.33 7.43 -19.33
C ARG A 207 -10.98 5.96 -19.24
N TYR A 208 -11.54 5.25 -18.26
CA TYR A 208 -11.33 3.82 -18.09
C TYR A 208 -11.75 3.02 -19.34
N LYS A 209 -12.93 3.28 -19.89
CA LYS A 209 -13.40 2.60 -21.11
C LYS A 209 -12.54 2.89 -22.33
N ASN A 210 -12.10 4.13 -22.49
CA ASN A 210 -11.23 4.50 -23.60
C ASN A 210 -9.85 3.84 -23.48
N LEU A 211 -9.29 3.81 -22.26
CA LEU A 211 -8.06 3.09 -21.95
C LEU A 211 -8.21 1.60 -22.31
N GLN A 212 -9.23 0.93 -21.77
CA GLN A 212 -9.49 -0.48 -22.02
C GLN A 212 -9.65 -0.80 -23.52
N ARG A 213 -10.47 -0.02 -24.24
CA ARG A 213 -10.65 -0.20 -25.69
C ARG A 213 -9.34 -0.03 -26.46
N SER A 214 -8.50 0.91 -26.03
CA SER A 214 -7.20 1.16 -26.68
C SER A 214 -6.20 0.02 -26.41
N MET A 215 -6.21 -0.53 -25.20
CA MET A 215 -5.41 -1.72 -24.85
C MET A 215 -5.84 -2.95 -25.67
N GLU A 216 -7.16 -3.18 -25.79
CA GLU A 216 -7.72 -4.27 -26.59
C GLU A 216 -7.38 -4.12 -28.07
N ASN A 217 -7.49 -2.91 -28.63
CA ASN A 217 -7.15 -2.63 -30.02
C ASN A 217 -5.65 -2.79 -30.33
N ARG A 218 -4.78 -2.59 -29.34
CA ARG A 218 -3.32 -2.74 -29.47
C ARG A 218 -2.81 -4.13 -29.13
N SER A 219 -3.69 -5.04 -28.68
CA SER A 219 -3.31 -6.36 -28.15
C SER A 219 -2.19 -6.25 -27.11
N GLU A 220 -2.30 -5.30 -26.17
CA GLU A 220 -1.25 -5.02 -25.20
C GLU A 220 -0.99 -6.26 -24.32
N GLU A 221 0.22 -6.83 -24.44
CA GLU A 221 0.66 -7.95 -23.62
C GLU A 221 0.90 -7.50 -22.16
N PRO A 222 0.68 -8.39 -21.18
CA PRO A 222 1.06 -8.11 -19.80
C PRO A 222 2.57 -7.87 -19.70
N LEU A 223 2.97 -6.97 -18.79
CA LEU A 223 4.39 -6.66 -18.54
C LEU A 223 5.19 -7.94 -18.30
N SER A 224 6.36 -8.07 -18.92
CA SER A 224 7.24 -9.19 -18.60
C SER A 224 7.78 -9.08 -17.16
N PRO A 225 8.21 -10.18 -16.51
CA PRO A 225 8.79 -10.14 -15.17
C PRO A 225 9.99 -9.19 -15.06
N ALA A 226 10.79 -9.05 -16.13
CA ALA A 226 11.91 -8.11 -16.17
C ALA A 226 11.46 -6.65 -16.20
N GLN A 227 10.50 -6.31 -17.05
CA GLN A 227 9.92 -4.96 -17.11
C GLN A 227 9.25 -4.57 -15.79
N LEU A 228 8.56 -5.52 -15.14
CA LEU A 228 7.97 -5.28 -13.81
C LEU A 228 9.05 -5.05 -12.75
N SER A 229 10.11 -5.86 -12.75
CA SER A 229 11.25 -5.68 -11.86
C SER A 229 11.89 -4.29 -12.01
N ASP A 230 12.11 -3.84 -13.25
CA ASP A 230 12.73 -2.53 -13.48
C ASP A 230 11.79 -1.39 -13.08
N ALA A 231 10.50 -1.49 -13.38
CA ALA A 231 9.51 -0.53 -12.93
C ALA A 231 9.39 -0.48 -11.38
N LEU A 232 9.57 -1.60 -10.68
CA LEU A 232 9.60 -1.66 -9.21
C LEU A 232 10.85 -0.96 -8.63
N LYS A 233 11.97 -0.95 -9.36
CA LYS A 233 13.19 -0.23 -8.95
C LYS A 233 13.01 1.27 -8.96
N GLU A 234 12.19 1.78 -9.87
CA GLU A 234 11.88 3.21 -10.03
C GLU A 234 10.84 3.73 -9.01
N GLN A 235 10.14 2.85 -8.28
CA GLN A 235 9.10 3.27 -7.34
C GLN A 235 9.68 3.84 -6.04
N THR A 236 9.14 4.99 -5.63
CA THR A 236 9.51 5.71 -4.39
C THR A 236 8.43 5.67 -3.30
N SER A 237 7.26 5.07 -3.57
CA SER A 237 6.14 5.01 -2.62
C SER A 237 5.49 3.63 -2.57
N ILE A 238 4.96 3.25 -1.40
CA ILE A 238 4.21 2.00 -1.22
C ILE A 238 2.95 1.97 -2.08
N LEU A 239 2.27 3.11 -2.23
CA LEU A 239 1.13 3.26 -3.12
C LEU A 239 1.52 2.92 -4.58
N GLY A 240 2.65 3.44 -5.07
CA GLY A 240 3.16 3.16 -6.41
C GLY A 240 3.42 1.67 -6.63
N ILE A 241 4.12 1.02 -5.67
CA ILE A 241 4.37 -0.43 -5.68
C ILE A 241 3.05 -1.20 -5.73
N ARG A 242 2.11 -0.87 -4.83
CA ARG A 242 0.80 -1.53 -4.74
C ARG A 242 0.04 -1.43 -6.06
N ARG A 243 -0.07 -0.23 -6.64
CA ARG A 243 -0.78 -0.01 -7.90
C ARG A 243 -0.13 -0.79 -9.04
N LEU A 244 1.20 -0.70 -9.18
CA LEU A 244 1.95 -1.42 -10.21
C LEU A 244 1.72 -2.94 -10.14
N VAL A 245 1.87 -3.54 -8.97
CA VAL A 245 1.70 -4.99 -8.77
C VAL A 245 0.26 -5.42 -9.08
N PHE A 246 -0.75 -4.72 -8.56
CA PHE A 246 -2.15 -5.08 -8.81
C PHE A 246 -2.60 -4.82 -10.26
N HIS A 247 -1.97 -3.89 -10.98
CA HIS A 247 -2.18 -3.72 -12.43
C HIS A 247 -1.68 -4.91 -13.24
N CYS A 248 -0.59 -5.56 -12.81
CA CYS A 248 -0.08 -6.77 -13.46
C CYS A 248 -0.93 -8.02 -13.13
N LEU A 249 -1.62 -8.02 -11.99
CA LEU A 249 -2.41 -9.15 -11.49
C LEU A 249 -3.86 -9.18 -12.00
N LYS A 250 -4.12 -8.81 -13.27
CA LYS A 250 -5.49 -8.75 -13.83
C LYS A 250 -6.22 -10.09 -13.81
N SER A 251 -5.49 -11.19 -13.98
CA SER A 251 -6.02 -12.56 -13.95
C SER A 251 -5.08 -13.46 -13.13
N THR A 252 -5.66 -14.47 -12.48
CA THR A 252 -4.92 -15.51 -11.75
C THR A 252 -3.93 -16.26 -12.63
N GLU A 253 -4.22 -16.44 -13.92
CA GLU A 253 -3.29 -17.12 -14.84
C GLU A 253 -2.04 -16.28 -15.15
N VAL A 254 -2.21 -14.97 -15.27
CA VAL A 254 -1.09 -14.03 -15.43
C VAL A 254 -0.28 -13.96 -14.12
N ALA A 255 -0.94 -14.08 -12.96
CA ALA A 255 -0.22 -14.14 -11.69
C ALA A 255 0.78 -15.30 -11.61
N LYS A 256 0.45 -16.45 -12.22
CA LYS A 256 1.35 -17.62 -12.23
C LYS A 256 2.65 -17.34 -12.98
N THR A 257 2.65 -16.47 -13.99
CA THR A 257 3.88 -16.15 -14.75
C THR A 257 4.89 -15.35 -13.93
N TYR A 258 4.42 -14.60 -12.93
CA TYR A 258 5.27 -13.80 -12.04
C TYR A 258 5.70 -14.55 -10.78
N PHE A 259 4.80 -15.34 -10.19
CA PHE A 259 4.98 -15.90 -8.86
C PHE A 259 5.19 -17.43 -8.83
N LEU A 260 4.75 -18.18 -9.86
CA LEU A 260 5.05 -19.61 -9.98
C LEU A 260 6.24 -19.84 -10.91
N ARG A 261 7.36 -20.28 -10.33
CA ARG A 261 8.53 -20.71 -11.12
C ARG A 261 8.21 -22.04 -11.80
N GLN A 262 8.00 -22.03 -13.12
CA GLN A 262 7.93 -23.27 -13.89
C GLN A 262 9.30 -23.98 -13.81
N LYS A 263 9.30 -25.27 -13.43
CA LYS A 263 10.50 -26.11 -13.42
C LYS A 263 11.17 -26.04 -14.81
N GLY A 264 12.37 -25.46 -14.88
CA GLY A 264 13.18 -25.35 -16.11
C GLY A 264 13.40 -23.93 -16.64
N ALA A 265 12.63 -22.93 -16.21
CA ALA A 265 12.80 -21.53 -16.64
C ALA A 265 13.69 -20.75 -15.65
N ASN A 266 14.99 -21.00 -15.67
CA ASN A 266 15.92 -20.52 -14.63
C ASN A 266 16.45 -19.08 -14.80
N ASN A 267 16.03 -18.30 -15.80
CA ASN A 267 16.69 -17.03 -16.16
C ASN A 267 15.88 -15.74 -15.92
N GLY A 268 14.70 -15.80 -15.31
CA GLY A 268 13.88 -14.61 -15.01
C GLY A 268 14.16 -14.00 -13.62
N PRO A 269 14.05 -12.67 -13.44
CA PRO A 269 14.15 -12.03 -12.13
C PRO A 269 13.03 -12.49 -11.21
N ASN A 270 13.35 -12.64 -9.92
CA ASN A 270 12.38 -13.06 -8.90
C ASN A 270 11.54 -11.86 -8.46
N VAL A 271 10.32 -11.75 -9.00
CA VAL A 271 9.40 -10.64 -8.72
C VAL A 271 9.11 -10.49 -7.22
N SER A 272 8.95 -11.59 -6.47
CA SER A 272 8.75 -11.53 -5.02
C SER A 272 9.93 -10.88 -4.29
N TYR A 273 11.16 -11.13 -4.74
CA TYR A 273 12.37 -10.52 -4.18
C TYR A 273 12.48 -9.04 -4.53
N GLU A 274 12.12 -8.66 -5.76
CA GLU A 274 12.13 -7.25 -6.19
C GLU A 274 11.05 -6.43 -5.47
N ILE A 275 9.87 -7.00 -5.24
CA ILE A 275 8.83 -6.38 -4.40
C ILE A 275 9.37 -6.18 -2.97
N ARG A 276 10.00 -7.20 -2.38
CA ARG A 276 10.63 -7.09 -1.05
C ARG A 276 11.62 -5.92 -1.01
N ASN A 277 12.54 -5.87 -1.96
CA ASN A 277 13.57 -4.82 -2.00
C ASN A 277 12.95 -3.43 -2.23
N ALA A 278 11.91 -3.32 -3.05
CA ALA A 278 11.20 -2.07 -3.24
C ALA A 278 10.54 -1.58 -1.95
N CYS A 279 9.86 -2.47 -1.22
CA CYS A 279 9.29 -2.14 0.09
C CYS A 279 10.37 -1.70 1.09
N LEU A 280 11.49 -2.42 1.19
CA LEU A 280 12.59 -2.06 2.10
C LEU A 280 13.24 -0.72 1.74
N ARG A 281 13.41 -0.40 0.45
CA ARG A 281 13.93 0.92 0.01
C ARG A 281 13.02 2.06 0.45
N VAL A 282 11.71 1.89 0.28
CA VAL A 282 10.74 2.91 0.69
C VAL A 282 10.74 3.07 2.22
N LEU A 283 10.73 1.95 2.96
CA LEU A 283 10.81 1.97 4.42
C LEU A 283 12.08 2.66 4.95
N ALA A 284 13.22 2.50 4.29
CA ALA A 284 14.47 3.16 4.67
C ALA A 284 14.43 4.69 4.49
N GLN A 285 13.55 5.22 3.63
CA GLN A 285 13.43 6.65 3.35
C GLN A 285 12.43 7.36 4.28
N HIS A 286 11.55 6.62 4.95
CA HIS A 286 10.50 7.21 5.79
C HIS A 286 10.90 7.27 7.27
N PRO A 287 10.85 8.46 7.92
CA PRO A 287 11.21 8.62 9.32
C PRO A 287 10.16 8.00 10.28
N GLU A 288 8.87 8.01 9.88
CA GLU A 288 7.77 7.43 10.65
C GLU A 288 7.56 5.95 10.28
N LYS A 289 8.40 5.09 10.87
CA LYS A 289 8.38 3.65 10.61
C LYS A 289 6.98 3.04 10.80
N GLY A 290 6.33 3.23 11.95
CA GLY A 290 5.12 2.48 12.32
C GLY A 290 3.97 2.48 11.29
N ALA A 291 3.55 3.65 10.80
CA ALA A 291 2.43 3.74 9.87
C ALA A 291 2.75 3.06 8.52
N THR A 292 3.96 3.28 7.99
CA THR A 292 4.39 2.66 6.74
C THR A 292 4.55 1.14 6.86
N HIS A 293 4.92 0.60 8.04
CA HIS A 293 4.96 -0.86 8.26
C HIS A 293 3.56 -1.47 8.12
N LEU A 294 2.55 -0.84 8.72
CA LEU A 294 1.16 -1.31 8.62
C LEU A 294 0.63 -1.22 7.18
N GLU A 295 0.97 -0.19 6.43
CA GLU A 295 0.61 -0.08 5.01
C GLU A 295 1.22 -1.21 4.17
N VAL A 296 2.51 -1.51 4.39
CA VAL A 296 3.20 -2.62 3.71
C VAL A 296 2.59 -3.96 4.11
N LEU A 297 2.33 -4.18 5.40
CA LEU A 297 1.67 -5.40 5.89
C LEU A 297 0.28 -5.58 5.26
N GLY A 298 -0.52 -4.51 5.19
CA GLY A 298 -1.81 -4.53 4.52
C GLY A 298 -1.70 -4.85 3.03
N PHE A 299 -0.67 -4.31 2.36
CA PHE A 299 -0.36 -4.66 0.97
C PHE A 299 0.00 -6.14 0.81
N LEU A 300 0.91 -6.67 1.63
CA LEU A 300 1.35 -8.06 1.57
C LEU A 300 0.21 -9.03 1.90
N GLY A 301 -0.63 -8.72 2.88
CA GLY A 301 -1.82 -9.50 3.23
C GLY A 301 -2.82 -9.59 2.07
N ASN A 302 -3.11 -8.47 1.42
CA ASN A 302 -3.99 -8.42 0.24
C ASN A 302 -3.39 -9.18 -0.96
N LEU A 303 -2.07 -9.09 -1.15
CA LEU A 303 -1.37 -9.83 -2.19
C LEU A 303 -1.43 -11.33 -1.94
N ALA A 304 -1.15 -11.78 -0.71
CA ALA A 304 -1.23 -13.18 -0.30
C ALA A 304 -2.66 -13.73 -0.48
N ALA A 305 -3.69 -12.98 -0.08
CA ALA A 305 -5.09 -13.37 -0.26
C ALA A 305 -5.46 -13.53 -1.75
N ARG A 306 -5.00 -12.61 -2.61
CA ARG A 306 -5.25 -12.67 -4.06
C ARG A 306 -4.52 -13.83 -4.74
N LEU A 307 -3.36 -14.22 -4.23
CA LEU A 307 -2.52 -15.29 -4.76
C LEU A 307 -2.74 -16.65 -4.08
N TYR A 308 -3.74 -16.76 -3.19
CA TYR A 308 -4.00 -17.97 -2.39
C TYR A 308 -2.74 -18.49 -1.68
N GLY A 309 -1.93 -17.59 -1.11
CA GLY A 309 -0.69 -17.95 -0.41
C GLY A 309 0.56 -18.02 -1.30
N HIS A 310 0.45 -18.14 -2.62
CA HIS A 310 1.61 -18.31 -3.52
C HIS A 310 2.33 -17.00 -3.89
N HIS A 311 2.58 -16.11 -2.92
CA HIS A 311 3.25 -14.82 -3.10
C HIS A 311 4.79 -14.90 -2.95
N GLY A 312 5.31 -16.05 -2.50
CA GLY A 312 6.72 -16.40 -2.52
C GLY A 312 7.46 -16.14 -1.19
N PRO A 313 8.56 -16.87 -0.96
CA PRO A 313 9.25 -16.98 0.34
C PRO A 313 9.76 -15.64 0.89
N ALA A 314 10.29 -14.79 0.00
CA ALA A 314 10.85 -13.49 0.37
C ALA A 314 9.79 -12.54 0.96
N LEU A 315 8.55 -12.60 0.48
CA LEU A 315 7.47 -11.73 0.96
C LEU A 315 6.89 -12.22 2.27
N THR A 316 6.82 -13.55 2.48
CA THR A 316 6.42 -14.13 3.76
C THR A 316 7.42 -13.80 4.87
N GLY A 317 8.73 -13.90 4.57
CA GLY A 317 9.80 -13.45 5.48
C GLY A 317 9.67 -11.97 5.82
N LEU A 318 9.57 -11.10 4.81
CA LEU A 318 9.38 -9.66 5.03
C LEU A 318 8.15 -9.35 5.89
N ALA A 319 7.02 -10.01 5.64
CA ALA A 319 5.80 -9.79 6.41
C ALA A 319 5.98 -10.19 7.89
N LEU A 320 6.70 -11.27 8.16
CA LEU A 320 7.05 -11.68 9.53
C LEU A 320 7.89 -10.61 10.23
N ARG A 321 8.96 -10.15 9.57
CA ARG A 321 9.84 -9.09 10.07
C ARG A 321 9.08 -7.79 10.36
N LEU A 322 8.27 -7.32 9.42
CA LEU A 322 7.51 -6.08 9.62
C LEU A 322 6.45 -6.24 10.72
N SER A 323 5.90 -7.43 10.89
CA SER A 323 4.97 -7.71 12.00
C SER A 323 5.69 -7.68 13.35
N ALA A 324 6.94 -8.15 13.41
CA ALA A 324 7.81 -8.01 14.56
C ALA A 324 8.13 -6.54 14.85
N GLU A 325 8.59 -5.79 13.86
CA GLU A 325 8.92 -4.37 14.00
C GLU A 325 7.69 -3.52 14.41
N ALA A 326 6.48 -3.90 13.96
CA ALA A 326 5.22 -3.27 14.36
C ALA A 326 4.65 -3.75 15.70
N GLY A 327 5.21 -4.81 16.30
CA GLY A 327 4.74 -5.38 17.57
C GLY A 327 3.38 -6.09 17.51
N VAL A 328 2.93 -6.53 16.34
CA VAL A 328 1.59 -7.11 16.15
C VAL A 328 1.64 -8.64 16.23
N VAL A 329 1.51 -9.19 17.45
CA VAL A 329 1.72 -10.63 17.73
C VAL A 329 0.74 -11.54 16.98
N GLY A 330 -0.51 -11.12 16.80
CA GLY A 330 -1.48 -11.86 15.99
C GLY A 330 -1.05 -12.00 14.52
N ALA A 331 -0.42 -10.96 13.94
CA ALA A 331 0.08 -11.02 12.57
C ALA A 331 1.33 -11.92 12.48
N ILE A 332 2.21 -11.87 13.49
CA ILE A 332 3.39 -12.74 13.59
C ILE A 332 2.96 -14.22 13.55
N SER A 333 1.96 -14.59 14.36
CA SER A 333 1.42 -15.95 14.40
C SER A 333 0.93 -16.43 13.02
N GLU A 334 0.16 -15.59 12.34
CA GLU A 334 -0.41 -15.94 11.03
C GLU A 334 0.68 -16.08 9.95
N TRP A 335 1.66 -15.18 9.91
CA TRP A 335 2.74 -15.26 8.93
C TRP A 335 3.69 -16.43 9.21
N LEU A 336 3.95 -16.74 10.49
CA LEU A 336 4.73 -17.90 10.89
C LEU A 336 4.06 -19.19 10.40
N ARG A 337 2.76 -19.37 10.71
CA ARG A 337 1.94 -20.53 10.29
C ARG A 337 1.93 -20.68 8.77
N ARG A 338 1.73 -19.59 8.02
CA ARG A 338 1.74 -19.63 6.55
C ARG A 338 3.04 -20.14 5.99
N GLY A 339 4.18 -19.70 6.53
CA GLY A 339 5.46 -20.17 6.02
C GLY A 339 5.75 -21.63 6.35
N PHE A 340 5.20 -22.18 7.43
CA PHE A 340 5.23 -23.62 7.69
C PHE A 340 4.33 -24.40 6.73
N ALA A 341 3.08 -23.96 6.55
CA ALA A 341 2.13 -24.58 5.62
C ALA A 341 2.66 -24.65 4.17
N ASP A 342 3.40 -23.62 3.74
CA ASP A 342 3.99 -23.56 2.39
C ASP A 342 5.40 -24.19 2.30
N HIS A 343 5.95 -24.73 3.40
CA HIS A 343 7.34 -25.18 3.52
C HIS A 343 8.36 -24.11 3.08
N THR A 344 8.00 -22.85 3.32
CA THR A 344 8.78 -21.67 2.92
C THR A 344 10.10 -21.63 3.68
N TRP A 345 10.04 -21.87 4.99
CA TRP A 345 11.19 -21.75 5.88
C TRP A 345 12.28 -22.77 5.55
N GLU A 346 11.92 -24.03 5.32
CA GLU A 346 12.87 -25.13 5.08
C GLU A 346 13.51 -25.06 3.68
N ARG A 347 12.73 -24.67 2.66
CA ARG A 347 13.15 -24.80 1.26
C ARG A 347 13.94 -23.60 0.74
N TYR A 348 13.79 -22.42 1.34
CA TYR A 348 14.28 -21.17 0.78
C TYR A 348 15.11 -20.35 1.78
N ARG A 349 16.37 -20.06 1.43
CA ARG A 349 17.24 -19.15 2.20
C ARG A 349 16.70 -17.71 2.24
N ALA A 350 15.93 -17.28 1.25
CA ALA A 350 15.50 -15.88 1.13
C ALA A 350 14.69 -15.32 2.31
N SER A 351 14.13 -16.18 3.17
CA SER A 351 13.38 -15.81 4.37
C SER A 351 14.20 -15.90 5.67
N SER A 352 15.37 -16.56 5.67
CA SER A 352 16.13 -16.83 6.90
C SER A 352 16.59 -15.55 7.58
N ASP A 353 17.04 -14.57 6.80
CA ASP A 353 17.52 -13.28 7.32
C ASP A 353 16.39 -12.50 7.99
N ASP A 354 15.18 -12.58 7.43
CA ASP A 354 14.01 -11.91 7.99
C ASP A 354 13.52 -12.61 9.28
N VAL A 355 13.64 -13.94 9.37
CA VAL A 355 13.38 -14.70 10.61
C VAL A 355 14.38 -14.30 11.69
N ALA A 356 15.67 -14.26 11.35
CA ALA A 356 16.74 -13.87 12.29
C ALA A 356 16.52 -12.44 12.82
N GLU A 357 16.17 -11.50 11.94
CA GLU A 357 15.90 -10.12 12.33
C GLU A 357 14.62 -9.98 13.17
N SER A 358 13.60 -10.79 12.90
CA SER A 358 12.38 -10.85 13.71
C SER A 358 12.71 -11.25 15.16
N LEU A 359 13.52 -12.30 15.35
CA LEU A 359 13.96 -12.74 16.68
C LEU A 359 14.73 -11.64 17.42
N LYS A 360 15.65 -10.95 16.73
CA LYS A 360 16.39 -9.81 17.32
C LYS A 360 15.47 -8.66 17.73
N THR A 361 14.47 -8.37 16.90
CA THR A 361 13.49 -7.32 17.17
C THR A 361 12.63 -7.65 18.39
N PHE A 362 12.22 -8.91 18.56
CA PHE A 362 11.53 -9.34 19.77
C PHE A 362 12.36 -9.10 21.03
N THR A 363 13.68 -9.36 20.98
CA THR A 363 14.56 -9.14 22.12
C THR A 363 14.60 -7.64 22.48
N GLN A 364 14.75 -6.79 21.46
CA GLN A 364 14.76 -5.33 21.65
C GLN A 364 13.45 -4.80 22.24
N GLN A 365 12.30 -5.32 21.78
CA GLN A 365 10.97 -4.92 22.24
C GLN A 365 10.62 -5.45 23.64
N LEU A 366 11.07 -6.65 23.98
CA LEU A 366 10.93 -7.18 25.34
C LEU A 366 11.75 -6.35 26.34
N SER A 367 12.97 -5.94 25.97
CA SER A 367 13.83 -5.11 26.82
C SER A 367 13.33 -3.68 26.98
N SER A 368 12.52 -3.17 26.04
CA SER A 368 11.88 -1.85 26.15
C SER A 368 10.54 -1.88 26.89
N GLY A 369 10.05 -3.05 27.31
CA GLY A 369 8.83 -3.21 28.10
C GLY A 369 7.53 -2.91 27.34
N LEU A 370 7.54 -3.01 26.01
CA LEU A 370 6.39 -2.64 25.16
C LEU A 370 5.28 -3.69 25.09
N TYR A 371 5.50 -4.89 25.65
CA TYR A 371 4.54 -5.99 25.59
C TYR A 371 3.69 -6.10 26.85
N ALA A 372 2.38 -6.24 26.67
CA ALA A 372 1.48 -6.64 27.75
C ALA A 372 1.72 -8.11 28.16
N VAL A 373 1.23 -8.52 29.35
CA VAL A 373 1.32 -9.92 29.83
C VAL A 373 0.86 -10.90 28.74
N HIS A 374 -0.28 -10.60 28.12
CA HIS A 374 -0.87 -11.43 27.08
C HIS A 374 0.03 -11.56 25.84
N ASP A 375 0.66 -10.47 25.41
CA ASP A 375 1.55 -10.49 24.26
C ASP A 375 2.84 -11.26 24.55
N ARG A 376 3.36 -11.20 25.79
CA ARG A 376 4.49 -12.01 26.25
C ARG A 376 4.15 -13.50 26.25
N GLN A 377 2.96 -13.88 26.73
CA GLN A 377 2.48 -15.25 26.67
C GLN A 377 2.31 -15.75 25.23
N LEU A 378 1.75 -14.91 24.35
CA LEU A 378 1.56 -15.28 22.95
C LEU A 378 2.89 -15.37 22.20
N LEU A 379 3.85 -14.50 22.50
CA LEU A 379 5.22 -14.60 21.99
C LEU A 379 5.91 -15.87 22.48
N PHE A 380 5.80 -16.21 23.77
CA PHE A 380 6.32 -17.45 24.33
C PHE A 380 5.70 -18.68 23.64
N GLN A 381 4.39 -18.61 23.37
CA GLN A 381 3.68 -19.63 22.62
C GLN A 381 4.25 -19.81 21.21
N LEU A 382 4.51 -18.72 20.49
CA LEU A 382 5.10 -18.77 19.14
C LEU A 382 6.56 -19.25 19.15
N LEU A 383 7.30 -18.95 20.21
CA LEU A 383 8.69 -19.39 20.35
C LEU A 383 8.78 -20.90 20.55
N THR A 384 7.96 -21.44 21.44
CA THR A 384 8.02 -22.85 21.87
C THR A 384 7.11 -23.77 21.06
N GLY A 385 6.03 -23.24 20.51
CA GLY A 385 5.01 -24.00 19.78
C GLY A 385 3.94 -24.63 20.66
N ILE A 386 3.78 -24.22 21.92
CA ILE A 386 2.80 -24.85 22.80
C ILE A 386 1.36 -24.62 22.32
N GLU A 387 0.64 -25.70 22.05
CA GLU A 387 -0.80 -25.71 21.76
C GLU A 387 -1.43 -26.83 22.58
N HIS A 388 -2.35 -26.48 23.48
CA HIS A 388 -3.09 -27.44 24.32
C HIS A 388 -2.17 -28.51 24.95
N ASP A 389 -1.10 -28.09 25.62
CA ASP A 389 -0.08 -28.92 26.31
C ASP A 389 0.77 -29.83 25.40
N SER A 390 0.70 -29.64 24.09
CA SER A 390 1.55 -30.29 23.09
C SER A 390 2.45 -29.29 22.38
N LEU A 391 3.63 -29.73 21.94
CA LEU A 391 4.56 -28.88 21.18
C LEU A 391 4.31 -29.06 19.69
N SER A 392 3.90 -27.98 19.03
CA SER A 392 3.85 -27.89 17.58
C SER A 392 5.25 -27.67 16.98
N ASN A 393 5.50 -28.31 15.84
CA ASN A 393 6.68 -28.06 15.03
C ASN A 393 6.62 -26.70 14.31
N ASP A 394 5.45 -26.04 14.30
CA ASP A 394 5.24 -24.74 13.65
C ASP A 394 5.63 -23.58 14.59
N SER A 395 6.88 -23.61 15.06
CA SER A 395 7.41 -22.68 16.06
C SER A 395 8.77 -22.11 15.70
N PHE A 396 9.13 -20.97 16.30
CA PHE A 396 10.48 -20.42 16.11
C PHE A 396 11.57 -21.34 16.65
N ARG A 397 11.29 -22.24 17.60
CA ARG A 397 12.23 -23.28 18.07
C ARG A 397 12.65 -24.24 16.94
N ALA A 398 11.70 -24.66 16.10
CA ALA A 398 11.96 -25.63 15.05
C ALA A 398 12.89 -25.08 13.95
N LEU A 399 12.81 -23.79 13.66
CA LEU A 399 13.55 -23.14 12.58
C LEU A 399 15.09 -23.22 12.73
N PRO A 400 15.72 -22.66 13.79
CA PRO A 400 17.16 -22.70 13.95
C PRO A 400 17.68 -24.14 14.08
N LEU A 401 16.93 -25.03 14.74
CA LEU A 401 17.28 -26.44 14.84
C LEU A 401 17.26 -27.14 13.47
N SER A 402 16.28 -26.83 12.61
CA SER A 402 16.23 -27.32 11.23
C SER A 402 17.39 -26.77 10.38
N TYR A 403 17.75 -25.49 10.58
CA TYR A 403 18.83 -24.84 9.83
C TYR A 403 20.23 -25.27 10.25
N LEU A 404 20.39 -25.77 11.47
CA LEU A 404 21.63 -26.40 11.92
C LEU A 404 21.82 -27.80 11.28
N GLY A 405 20.83 -28.38 10.60
CA GLY A 405 20.93 -29.69 9.97
C GLY A 405 21.82 -29.74 8.71
N GLU A 406 22.34 -30.94 8.39
CA GLU A 406 23.27 -31.20 7.29
C GLU A 406 22.74 -30.84 5.89
N GLN A 407 21.41 -30.73 5.72
CA GLN A 407 20.75 -30.44 4.44
C GLN A 407 20.33 -28.96 4.29
N SER A 408 20.72 -28.10 5.24
CA SER A 408 20.34 -26.69 5.26
C SER A 408 21.04 -25.88 4.17
N LYS A 409 20.34 -24.86 3.65
CA LYS A 409 20.89 -23.85 2.72
C LYS A 409 21.42 -22.61 3.45
N VAL A 410 21.19 -22.52 4.76
CA VAL A 410 21.64 -21.44 5.64
C VAL A 410 23.00 -21.82 6.21
N SER A 411 23.90 -20.86 6.38
CA SER A 411 25.21 -21.16 6.98
C SER A 411 25.05 -21.53 8.46
N THR A 412 25.95 -22.37 8.98
CA THR A 412 25.92 -22.79 10.38
C THR A 412 26.02 -21.61 11.35
N ASP A 413 26.81 -20.58 11.00
CA ASP A 413 26.96 -19.37 11.81
C ASP A 413 25.65 -18.57 11.85
N GLU A 414 24.99 -18.34 10.70
CA GLU A 414 23.67 -17.68 10.64
C GLU A 414 22.59 -18.47 11.43
N ALA A 415 22.59 -19.80 11.31
CA ALA A 415 21.64 -20.66 12.02
C ALA A 415 21.89 -20.64 13.55
N TYR A 416 23.16 -20.59 13.96
CA TYR A 416 23.51 -20.45 15.37
C TYR A 416 23.12 -19.08 15.92
N ASP A 417 23.29 -18.00 15.15
CA ASP A 417 22.88 -16.65 15.59
C ASP A 417 21.35 -16.57 15.80
N MET A 418 20.56 -17.28 14.99
CA MET A 418 19.12 -17.45 15.22
C MET A 418 18.83 -18.25 16.49
N TYR A 419 19.57 -19.34 16.70
CA TYR A 419 19.45 -20.15 17.91
C TYR A 419 19.80 -19.36 19.18
N GLU A 420 20.88 -18.57 19.13
CA GLU A 420 21.31 -17.67 20.19
C GLU A 420 20.22 -16.63 20.51
N SER A 421 19.61 -16.04 19.49
CA SER A 421 18.49 -15.11 19.66
C SER A 421 17.27 -15.80 20.30
N TYR A 422 16.94 -17.03 19.89
CA TYR A 422 15.87 -17.83 20.49
C TYR A 422 16.11 -18.12 21.98
N ILE A 423 17.31 -18.60 22.36
CA ILE A 423 17.64 -18.92 23.75
C ILE A 423 17.65 -17.66 24.63
N MET A 424 18.18 -16.55 24.11
CA MET A 424 18.12 -15.27 24.83
C MET A 424 16.69 -14.79 25.03
N LEU A 425 15.79 -14.97 24.04
CA LEU A 425 14.37 -14.61 24.18
C LEU A 425 13.67 -15.39 25.29
N LEU A 426 13.92 -16.69 25.41
CA LEU A 426 13.42 -17.49 26.52
C LEU A 426 13.90 -16.94 27.87
N GLY A 427 15.15 -16.49 27.92
CA GLY A 427 15.72 -15.77 29.06
C GLY A 427 14.92 -14.53 29.43
N HIS A 428 14.73 -13.60 28.47
CA HIS A 428 14.01 -12.35 28.71
C HIS A 428 12.52 -12.53 29.06
N LEU A 429 11.94 -13.68 28.71
CA LEU A 429 10.58 -14.05 29.10
C LEU A 429 10.49 -14.67 30.51
N GLY A 430 11.62 -15.02 31.13
CA GLY A 430 11.63 -15.67 32.45
C GLY A 430 11.37 -17.17 32.40
N ALA A 431 11.57 -17.82 31.24
CA ALA A 431 11.26 -19.24 31.02
C ALA A 431 12.38 -20.16 31.52
N ALA A 432 12.62 -20.13 32.84
CA ALA A 432 13.74 -20.83 33.46
C ALA A 432 13.65 -22.36 33.30
N ARG A 433 12.48 -22.99 33.56
CA ARG A 433 12.33 -24.45 33.45
C ARG A 433 12.52 -24.91 32.01
N THR A 434 12.01 -24.13 31.07
CA THR A 434 12.17 -24.34 29.64
C THR A 434 13.64 -24.26 29.24
N LEU A 435 14.39 -23.25 29.70
CA LEU A 435 15.83 -23.13 29.46
C LEU A 435 16.61 -24.34 29.99
N TRP A 436 16.30 -24.82 31.18
CA TRP A 436 16.94 -26.02 31.74
C TRP A 436 16.69 -27.23 30.85
N LYS A 437 15.43 -27.47 30.44
CA LYS A 437 15.12 -28.65 29.62
C LYS A 437 15.68 -28.53 28.21
N GLU A 438 15.68 -27.33 27.64
CA GLU A 438 16.27 -27.04 26.33
C GLU A 438 17.78 -27.32 26.33
N TRP A 439 18.50 -27.02 27.42
CA TRP A 439 19.92 -27.37 27.56
C TRP A 439 20.18 -28.85 27.30
N TYR A 440 19.35 -29.75 27.83
CA TYR A 440 19.53 -31.18 27.61
C TYR A 440 19.03 -31.64 26.23
N ALA A 441 17.96 -31.02 25.72
CA ALA A 441 17.33 -31.42 24.46
C ALA A 441 18.11 -30.96 23.22
N SER A 442 18.57 -29.71 23.18
CA SER A 442 19.19 -29.11 21.99
C SER A 442 20.71 -29.21 21.97
N ARG A 443 21.37 -29.28 23.13
CA ARG A 443 22.85 -29.30 23.22
C ARG A 443 23.51 -30.37 22.34
N PRO A 444 23.07 -31.65 22.33
CA PRO A 444 23.69 -32.67 21.47
C PRO A 444 23.58 -32.34 19.98
N ILE A 445 22.51 -31.64 19.59
CA ILE A 445 22.27 -31.21 18.20
C ILE A 445 23.22 -30.05 17.89
N VAL A 446 23.21 -29.00 18.71
CA VAL A 446 23.96 -27.77 18.47
C VAL A 446 25.48 -28.01 18.53
N GLU A 447 25.97 -28.78 19.50
CA GLU A 447 27.40 -29.11 19.64
C GLU A 447 27.93 -29.91 18.44
N ARG A 448 27.10 -30.75 17.81
CA ARG A 448 27.49 -31.52 16.62
C ARG A 448 27.84 -30.61 15.43
N PHE A 449 27.19 -29.46 15.30
CA PHE A 449 27.32 -28.57 14.15
C PHE A 449 28.27 -27.40 14.41
N LEU A 450 28.51 -27.05 15.68
CA LEU A 450 29.51 -26.05 16.02
C LEU A 450 30.93 -26.60 15.83
N LYS A 451 31.83 -25.77 15.30
CA LYS A 451 33.26 -26.11 15.16
C LYS A 451 33.85 -26.47 16.54
N PRO A 452 34.83 -27.39 16.61
CA PRO A 452 35.30 -27.96 17.89
C PRO A 452 36.00 -26.96 18.82
N ASP A 453 36.51 -25.84 18.31
CA ASP A 453 37.25 -24.88 19.14
C ASP A 453 36.30 -23.90 19.85
N GLY A 454 36.11 -24.10 21.17
CA GLY A 454 35.41 -23.16 22.05
C GLY A 454 33.87 -23.18 21.98
N SER A 455 33.27 -24.09 21.21
CA SER A 455 31.82 -24.18 21.02
C SER A 455 31.04 -24.52 22.29
N ALA A 456 31.51 -25.48 23.08
CA ALA A 456 30.89 -25.84 24.35
C ALA A 456 30.90 -24.66 25.34
N GLN A 457 31.99 -23.89 25.37
CA GLN A 457 32.10 -22.69 26.21
C GLN A 457 31.16 -21.57 25.73
N ARG A 458 31.07 -21.36 24.40
CA ARG A 458 30.13 -20.40 23.81
C ARG A 458 28.68 -20.76 24.17
N LEU A 459 28.29 -22.02 24.01
CA LEU A 459 26.95 -22.50 24.34
C LEU A 459 26.65 -22.39 25.84
N GLU A 460 27.58 -22.79 26.70
CA GLU A 460 27.44 -22.64 28.15
C GLU A 460 27.32 -21.16 28.56
N SER A 461 28.09 -20.27 27.93
CA SER A 461 28.03 -18.83 28.19
C SER A 461 26.67 -18.23 27.80
N LEU A 462 26.09 -18.67 26.67
CA LEU A 462 24.77 -18.28 26.20
C LEU A 462 23.68 -18.69 27.19
N TYR A 463 23.68 -19.95 27.63
CA TYR A 463 22.71 -20.44 28.60
C TYR A 463 22.87 -19.77 29.98
N LYS A 464 24.10 -19.52 30.43
CA LYS A 464 24.35 -18.73 31.66
C LYS A 464 23.82 -17.30 31.54
N ALA A 465 24.05 -16.63 30.41
CA ALA A 465 23.55 -15.28 30.17
C ALA A 465 22.01 -15.26 30.15
N SER A 466 21.40 -16.21 29.45
CA SER A 466 19.94 -16.33 29.35
C SER A 466 19.30 -16.65 30.69
N LEU A 467 19.95 -17.50 31.51
CA LEU A 467 19.48 -17.82 32.85
C LEU A 467 19.55 -16.61 33.79
N ARG A 468 20.61 -15.80 33.71
CA ARG A 468 20.68 -14.54 34.48
C ARG A 468 19.56 -13.59 34.11
N SER A 469 19.25 -13.47 32.81
CA SER A 469 18.11 -12.68 32.35
C SER A 469 16.79 -13.24 32.87
N ALA A 470 16.60 -14.57 32.83
CA ALA A 470 15.41 -15.22 33.35
C ALA A 470 15.22 -14.98 34.85
N LEU A 471 16.29 -15.06 35.64
CA LEU A 471 16.24 -14.82 37.09
C LEU A 471 15.77 -13.41 37.46
N GLY A 472 16.03 -12.41 36.61
CA GLY A 472 15.58 -11.04 36.84
C GLY A 472 14.08 -10.83 36.59
N VAL A 473 13.42 -11.75 35.87
CA VAL A 473 12.05 -11.58 35.36
C VAL A 473 11.09 -12.68 35.83
N ALA A 474 11.61 -13.88 36.14
CA ALA A 474 10.83 -15.06 36.45
C ALA A 474 9.92 -14.85 37.68
N ALA A 475 8.70 -15.40 37.59
CA ALA A 475 7.81 -15.49 38.72
C ALA A 475 8.37 -16.50 39.75
N PRO A 476 8.03 -16.36 41.05
CA PRO A 476 8.35 -17.35 42.06
C PRO A 476 7.89 -18.74 41.61
N MET A 477 8.77 -19.72 41.71
CA MET A 477 8.48 -21.08 41.27
C MET A 477 7.99 -21.94 42.43
N ASP A 478 6.92 -22.69 42.21
CA ASP A 478 6.50 -23.72 43.16
C ASP A 478 7.53 -24.85 43.20
N ALA A 479 8.07 -25.13 44.38
CA ALA A 479 9.09 -26.15 44.65
C ALA A 479 8.53 -27.59 44.73
N GLN A 480 7.40 -27.87 44.08
CA GLN A 480 6.88 -29.24 44.05
C GLN A 480 7.84 -30.13 43.25
N GLY A 481 8.11 -31.34 43.75
CA GLY A 481 9.11 -32.24 43.16
C GLY A 481 8.65 -32.76 41.80
N PHE A 482 9.42 -32.46 40.75
CA PHE A 482 9.12 -32.88 39.37
C PHE A 482 10.35 -33.56 38.71
N PRO A 483 10.71 -34.80 39.08
CA PRO A 483 11.97 -35.39 38.62
C PRO A 483 12.02 -35.75 37.13
N ASP A 484 10.88 -35.83 36.42
CA ASP A 484 10.81 -36.41 35.07
C ASP A 484 10.02 -35.57 34.04
N MET A 485 9.88 -34.26 34.27
CA MET A 485 9.05 -33.44 33.38
C MET A 485 9.54 -33.42 31.93
N GLU A 486 8.63 -33.63 30.99
CA GLU A 486 8.90 -33.49 29.56
C GLU A 486 9.01 -31.99 29.16
N LEU A 487 9.57 -31.70 27.98
CA LEU A 487 9.76 -30.31 27.53
C LEU A 487 8.45 -29.54 27.41
N ASN A 488 7.38 -30.19 26.92
CA ASN A 488 6.04 -29.60 26.84
C ASN A 488 5.50 -29.22 28.23
N GLU A 489 5.73 -30.04 29.25
CA GLU A 489 5.30 -29.75 30.62
C GLU A 489 6.07 -28.55 31.20
N CYS A 490 7.38 -28.47 30.96
CA CYS A 490 8.19 -27.31 31.37
C CYS A 490 7.70 -26.02 30.71
N VAL A 491 7.39 -26.10 29.42
CA VAL A 491 6.85 -24.97 28.64
C VAL A 491 5.46 -24.58 29.15
N ALA A 492 4.58 -25.54 29.47
CA ALA A 492 3.24 -25.25 30.02
C ALA A 492 3.33 -24.51 31.37
N LEU A 493 4.18 -24.98 32.28
CA LEU A 493 4.39 -24.31 33.57
C LEU A 493 4.95 -22.90 33.41
N ASP A 494 5.91 -22.71 32.50
CA ASP A 494 6.49 -21.38 32.25
C ASP A 494 5.50 -20.44 31.54
N TYR A 495 4.65 -20.95 30.63
CA TYR A 495 3.57 -20.17 30.00
C TYR A 495 2.60 -19.60 31.05
N HIS A 496 2.21 -20.41 32.03
CA HIS A 496 1.37 -19.96 33.14
C HIS A 496 2.13 -19.04 34.11
N SER A 497 3.41 -19.32 34.35
CA SER A 497 4.28 -18.47 35.20
C SER A 497 4.44 -17.07 34.61
N ILE A 498 4.59 -16.94 33.29
CA ILE A 498 4.63 -15.64 32.58
C ILE A 498 3.33 -14.86 32.78
N GLY A 499 2.19 -15.54 32.78
CA GLY A 499 0.88 -14.94 33.07
C GLY A 499 0.76 -14.38 34.49
N ALA A 500 1.54 -14.92 35.43
CA ALA A 500 1.55 -14.53 36.84
C ALA A 500 2.66 -13.52 37.21
N GLN A 501 3.48 -13.09 36.24
CA GLN A 501 4.54 -12.09 36.48
C GLN A 501 3.95 -10.71 36.76
N ASP A 502 4.54 -9.99 37.71
CA ASP A 502 4.26 -8.57 37.92
C ASP A 502 4.92 -7.72 36.82
N SER A 503 4.19 -6.75 36.27
CA SER A 503 4.73 -5.85 35.23
C SER A 503 5.94 -5.05 35.70
N ALA A 504 6.08 -4.82 37.01
CA ALA A 504 7.24 -4.13 37.59
C ALA A 504 8.55 -4.92 37.46
N SER A 505 8.51 -6.26 37.42
CA SER A 505 9.73 -7.08 37.31
C SER A 505 10.34 -7.06 35.90
N TRP A 506 9.60 -6.59 34.90
CA TRP A 506 10.06 -6.59 33.51
C TRP A 506 11.09 -5.50 33.21
N PHE A 507 11.06 -4.38 33.95
CA PHE A 507 11.88 -3.20 33.67
C PHE A 507 13.27 -3.26 34.31
N ALA A 508 13.48 -4.13 35.31
CA ALA A 508 14.74 -4.26 36.00
C ALA A 508 15.87 -4.81 35.11
N SER A 509 15.55 -5.58 34.07
CA SER A 509 16.54 -6.17 33.16
C SER A 509 17.04 -5.22 32.06
N GLY A 510 16.39 -4.07 31.83
CA GLY A 510 16.67 -3.18 30.68
C GLY A 510 17.72 -2.10 30.92
N ALA A 511 17.97 -1.69 32.17
CA ALA A 511 18.77 -0.50 32.50
C ALA A 511 20.26 -0.77 32.82
N GLU A 512 20.69 -2.03 32.97
CA GLU A 512 22.02 -2.37 33.51
C GLU A 512 23.08 -2.82 32.49
N THR A 513 22.95 -2.49 31.21
CA THR A 513 24.01 -2.78 30.22
C THR A 513 25.00 -1.63 29.95
N THR A 514 24.89 -0.48 30.62
CA THR A 514 25.82 0.67 30.38
C THR A 514 26.38 1.39 31.60
N ARG A 515 26.23 0.85 32.82
CA ARG A 515 27.02 1.33 33.97
C ARG A 515 27.88 0.22 34.52
N SER A 516 29.17 0.29 34.20
CA SER A 516 30.23 -0.21 35.07
C SER A 516 30.17 0.54 36.40
N GLY A 517 29.22 0.16 37.25
CA GLY A 517 29.17 0.56 38.65
C GLY A 517 29.76 -0.58 39.47
N GLU A 518 30.82 -0.28 40.21
CA GLU A 518 31.41 -1.16 41.22
C GLU A 518 30.29 -1.63 42.17
N PHE A 519 29.79 -2.85 41.95
CA PHE A 519 29.05 -3.58 42.97
C PHE A 519 30.05 -4.01 44.04
N ASN A 520 30.04 -3.27 45.15
CA ASN A 520 30.80 -3.62 46.35
C ASN A 520 30.45 -5.05 46.79
N GLY A 521 31.49 -5.79 47.14
CA GLY A 521 31.48 -7.24 47.33
C GLY A 521 30.43 -7.73 48.31
N ASN A 522 29.44 -8.44 47.78
CA ASN A 522 28.84 -9.63 48.37
C ASN A 522 28.52 -10.57 47.20
N ALA A 523 28.88 -11.85 47.35
CA ALA A 523 28.96 -12.86 46.30
C ALA A 523 27.84 -12.75 45.25
N SER A 524 28.22 -12.64 43.97
CA SER A 524 27.29 -12.89 42.87
C SER A 524 26.56 -14.21 43.14
N PRO A 525 25.22 -14.26 43.02
CA PRO A 525 24.48 -15.50 43.29
C PRO A 525 25.08 -16.61 42.42
N GLU A 526 25.59 -17.65 43.05
CA GLU A 526 26.12 -18.81 42.33
C GLU A 526 24.98 -19.44 41.53
N LEU A 527 25.06 -19.31 40.21
CA LEU A 527 24.07 -19.90 39.31
C LEU A 527 24.03 -21.42 39.52
N PRO A 528 22.84 -22.04 39.51
CA PRO A 528 22.75 -23.48 39.65
C PRO A 528 23.43 -24.18 38.47
N SER A 529 24.10 -25.30 38.77
CA SER A 529 24.69 -26.13 37.72
C SER A 529 23.59 -26.72 36.85
N PHE A 530 23.76 -26.66 35.52
CA PHE A 530 22.87 -27.31 34.56
C PHE A 530 22.90 -28.84 34.65
N ASN A 531 23.69 -29.44 35.56
CA ASN A 531 23.72 -30.90 35.78
C ASN A 531 22.81 -31.35 36.94
N LEU A 532 22.18 -30.42 37.67
CA LEU A 532 21.29 -30.74 38.78
C LEU A 532 19.95 -31.28 38.26
N PRO A 533 19.31 -32.21 39.00
CA PRO A 533 17.91 -32.58 38.80
C PRO A 533 16.98 -31.35 38.78
N LEU A 534 15.86 -31.42 38.06
CA LEU A 534 14.98 -30.25 37.85
C LEU A 534 14.39 -29.71 39.17
N ASP A 535 14.06 -30.57 40.12
CA ASP A 535 13.57 -30.22 41.45
C ASP A 535 14.64 -29.50 42.29
N GLU A 536 15.87 -30.00 42.29
CA GLU A 536 16.99 -29.31 42.94
C GLU A 536 17.34 -27.99 42.24
N TRP A 537 17.26 -27.97 40.92
CA TRP A 537 17.54 -26.80 40.09
C TRP A 537 16.50 -25.70 40.33
N THR A 538 15.20 -26.03 40.30
CA THR A 538 14.10 -25.12 40.60
C THR A 538 14.14 -24.64 42.04
N GLY A 539 14.46 -25.51 43.01
CA GLY A 539 14.64 -25.13 44.41
C GLY A 539 15.79 -24.13 44.61
N ARG A 540 16.91 -24.30 43.89
CA ARG A 540 18.01 -23.32 43.89
C ARG A 540 17.62 -22.00 43.22
N ILE A 541 16.91 -22.05 42.10
CA ILE A 541 16.42 -20.83 41.44
C ILE A 541 15.46 -20.07 42.36
N ASP A 542 14.48 -20.74 42.97
CA ASP A 542 13.54 -20.15 43.91
C ASP A 542 14.26 -19.54 45.12
N HIS A 543 15.30 -20.21 45.63
CA HIS A 543 16.17 -19.65 46.67
C HIS A 543 16.85 -18.35 46.22
N ILE A 544 17.39 -18.31 45.01
CA ILE A 544 18.05 -17.12 44.44
C ILE A 544 17.05 -15.98 44.25
N ILE A 545 15.85 -16.27 43.72
CA ILE A 545 14.78 -15.29 43.52
C ILE A 545 14.34 -14.70 44.87
N ARG A 546 14.18 -15.54 45.91
CA ARG A 546 13.78 -15.09 47.26
C ARG A 546 14.86 -14.28 47.98
N GLN A 547 16.13 -14.55 47.72
CA GLN A 547 17.25 -13.82 48.33
C GLN A 547 17.51 -12.45 47.69
N ASN A 548 17.08 -12.26 46.45
CA ASN A 548 17.21 -11.00 45.72
C ASN A 548 15.84 -10.43 45.33
N PRO A 549 14.99 -10.04 46.30
CA PRO A 549 13.77 -9.32 45.97
C PRO A 549 14.16 -7.99 45.30
N LEU A 550 13.62 -7.74 44.12
CA LEU A 550 13.81 -6.49 43.38
C LEU A 550 13.61 -5.29 44.32
N PRO A 551 14.46 -4.25 44.26
CA PRO A 551 14.28 -3.07 45.10
C PRO A 551 12.97 -2.38 44.70
N SER A 552 12.02 -2.37 45.61
CA SER A 552 10.77 -1.62 45.49
C SER A 552 11.07 -0.11 45.41
N GLN A 553 10.83 0.50 44.25
CA GLN A 553 10.64 1.95 44.12
C GLN A 553 9.48 2.27 43.19
#